data_AF-A0A963M640-F1
#
_entry.id   AF-A0A963M640-F1
#
_cell.length_a   1.000
_cell.length_b   1.000
_cell.length_c   1.000
_cell.angle_alpha   90.00
_cell.angle_beta   90.00
_cell.angle_gamma   90.00
#
_symmetry.space_group_name_H-M   'P 1'
#
loop_
_entity.id
_entity.type
_entity.pdbx_description
1 polymer ?
#
loop_
_entity_poly.entity_id
_entity_poly.type
_entity_poly.pdbx_seq_one_letter_code
_entity_poly.pdbx_strand_id
1 'polypeptide(L)'
;MTTETPAISPQAKAHILAQALPYIRKFHGKTMVIKYGGNAMTDPALQAAFAEDVVLLKLVGINPVVVHGGGPQIETLLKRLGKQGQFVQGMRVTDAETMEVVEWVLGGEVQQDIVGLINGAGGKAVGLTGRDGAMIRARKLRLADQQNPALEHDVGQVGDIV
;
A
#
# COMPACT_ATOMS: atom_id res chain seq x y z
N MET A 1 -35.59 -11.65 -2.83
CA MET A 1 -34.94 -12.78 -2.11
C MET A 1 -33.78 -12.20 -1.32
N THR A 2 -34.02 -11.90 -0.04
CA THR A 2 -32.98 -11.49 0.90
C THR A 2 -32.27 -12.76 1.37
N THR A 3 -31.04 -12.97 0.93
CA THR A 3 -30.18 -14.03 1.46
C THR A 3 -29.74 -13.62 2.86
N GLU A 4 -30.56 -13.96 3.86
CA GLU A 4 -30.13 -13.88 5.26
C GLU A 4 -28.96 -14.84 5.45
N THR A 5 -27.80 -14.28 5.79
CA THR A 5 -26.65 -15.09 6.21
C THR A 5 -27.06 -15.84 7.48
N PRO A 6 -26.87 -17.18 7.56
CA PRO A 6 -27.29 -17.93 8.73
C PRO A 6 -26.60 -17.37 9.98
N ALA A 7 -27.39 -17.04 11.00
CA ALA A 7 -26.89 -16.43 12.22
C ALA A 7 -25.97 -17.41 12.96
N ILE A 8 -24.67 -17.11 13.00
CA ILE A 8 -23.67 -17.89 13.75
C ILE A 8 -24.01 -17.84 15.25
N SER A 9 -24.12 -19.00 15.90
CA SER A 9 -24.44 -19.08 17.33
C SER A 9 -23.37 -18.39 18.21
N PRO A 10 -23.73 -17.85 19.38
CA PRO A 10 -22.77 -17.23 20.30
C PRO A 10 -21.61 -18.17 20.67
N GLN A 11 -21.89 -19.46 20.87
CA GLN A 11 -20.89 -20.49 21.19
C GLN A 11 -19.91 -20.69 20.03
N ALA A 12 -20.41 -20.72 18.79
CA ALA A 12 -19.55 -20.83 17.61
C ALA A 12 -18.66 -19.59 17.43
N LYS A 13 -19.20 -18.38 17.63
CA LYS A 13 -18.41 -17.13 17.58
C LYS A 13 -17.28 -17.14 18.62
N ALA A 14 -17.60 -17.49 19.87
CA ALA A 14 -16.60 -17.58 20.94
C ALA A 14 -15.52 -18.62 20.64
N HIS A 15 -15.91 -19.78 20.09
CA HIS A 15 -14.97 -20.82 19.70
C HIS A 15 -14.01 -20.36 18.59
N ILE A 16 -14.52 -19.70 17.54
CA ILE A 16 -13.70 -19.15 16.45
C ILE A 16 -12.70 -18.12 16.98
N LEU A 17 -13.14 -17.18 17.84
CA LEU A 17 -12.24 -16.19 18.45
C LEU A 17 -11.16 -16.84 19.32
N ALA A 18 -11.51 -17.87 20.09
CA ALA A 18 -10.54 -18.61 20.91
C ALA A 18 -9.48 -19.32 20.05
N GLN A 19 -9.86 -19.84 18.88
CA GLN A 19 -8.91 -20.46 17.94
C GLN A 19 -7.90 -19.48 17.35
N ALA A 20 -8.19 -18.17 17.35
CA ALA A 20 -7.24 -17.15 16.90
C ALA A 20 -6.12 -16.87 17.93
N LEU A 21 -6.32 -17.23 19.21
CA LEU A 21 -5.42 -16.89 20.31
C LEU A 21 -3.96 -17.34 20.11
N PRO A 22 -3.65 -18.54 19.58
CA PRO A 22 -2.27 -18.94 19.30
C PRO A 22 -1.56 -18.02 18.30
N TYR A 23 -2.29 -17.54 17.28
CA TYR A 23 -1.74 -16.61 16.28
C TYR A 23 -1.48 -15.23 16.89
N ILE A 24 -2.42 -14.72 17.70
CA ILE A 24 -2.25 -13.47 18.42
C ILE A 24 -1.01 -13.55 19.31
N ARG A 25 -0.87 -14.60 20.14
CA ARG A 25 0.32 -14.80 20.99
C ARG A 25 1.62 -14.87 20.19
N LYS A 26 1.62 -15.54 19.03
CA LYS A 26 2.79 -15.68 18.18
C LYS A 26 3.28 -14.33 17.64
N PHE A 27 2.38 -13.42 17.30
CA PHE A 27 2.70 -12.14 16.66
C PHE A 27 2.60 -10.92 17.56
N HIS A 28 2.10 -11.07 18.79
CA HIS A 28 2.00 -9.99 19.76
C HIS A 28 3.35 -9.27 19.94
N GLY A 29 3.32 -7.94 19.90
CA GLY A 29 4.48 -7.06 19.98
C GLY A 29 5.35 -7.01 18.72
N LYS A 30 5.12 -7.88 17.73
CA LYS A 30 5.92 -7.88 16.49
C LYS A 30 5.47 -6.79 15.53
N THR A 31 6.42 -6.31 14.73
CA THR A 31 6.15 -5.43 13.59
C THR A 31 5.77 -6.24 12.37
N MET A 32 4.71 -5.83 11.67
CA MET A 32 4.25 -6.46 10.44
C MET A 32 4.20 -5.41 9.33
N VAL A 33 5.04 -5.58 8.32
CA VAL A 33 5.07 -4.70 7.14
C VAL A 33 4.13 -5.26 6.08
N ILE A 34 3.15 -4.47 5.66
CA ILE A 34 2.06 -4.88 4.78
C ILE A 34 2.11 -4.06 3.51
N LYS A 35 2.38 -4.70 2.36
CA LYS A 35 2.29 -4.04 1.06
C LYS A 35 0.83 -3.98 0.62
N TYR A 36 0.24 -2.80 0.68
CA TYR A 36 -1.11 -2.52 0.22
C TYR A 36 -1.09 -2.05 -1.25
N GLY A 37 -1.90 -2.67 -2.12
CA GLY A 37 -1.77 -2.54 -3.57
C GLY A 37 -2.85 -3.28 -4.36
N GLY A 38 -2.90 -3.02 -5.67
CA GLY A 38 -3.79 -3.73 -6.61
C GLY A 38 -5.27 -3.38 -6.42
N ASN A 39 -6.15 -4.33 -6.75
CA ASN A 39 -7.61 -4.15 -6.71
C ASN A 39 -8.13 -3.75 -5.33
N ALA A 40 -7.43 -4.11 -4.26
CA ALA A 40 -7.79 -3.74 -2.90
C ALA A 40 -7.76 -2.22 -2.66
N MET A 41 -7.09 -1.44 -3.53
CA MET A 41 -7.04 0.03 -3.48
C MET A 41 -8.10 0.72 -4.33
N THR A 42 -8.90 -0.01 -5.10
CA THR A 42 -9.90 0.57 -6.02
C THR A 42 -11.33 0.19 -5.66
N ASP A 43 -11.53 -0.89 -4.92
CA ASP A 43 -12.84 -1.30 -4.42
C ASP A 43 -13.09 -0.72 -3.02
N PRO A 44 -14.11 0.14 -2.83
CA PRO A 44 -14.40 0.75 -1.53
C PRO A 44 -14.67 -0.25 -0.40
N ALA A 45 -15.28 -1.40 -0.71
CA ALA A 45 -15.54 -2.43 0.30
C ALA A 45 -14.23 -3.08 0.77
N LEU A 46 -13.29 -3.32 -0.16
CA LEU A 46 -11.97 -3.86 0.18
C LEU A 46 -11.09 -2.84 0.90
N GLN A 47 -11.21 -1.56 0.56
CA GLN A 47 -10.54 -0.47 1.28
C GLN A 47 -10.99 -0.39 2.75
N ALA A 48 -12.31 -0.44 2.98
CA ALA A 48 -12.88 -0.43 4.33
C ALA A 48 -12.44 -1.67 5.14
N ALA A 49 -12.56 -2.87 4.54
CA ALA A 49 -12.12 -4.11 5.18
C ALA A 49 -10.62 -4.09 5.53
N PHE A 50 -9.77 -3.57 4.63
CA PHE A 50 -8.35 -3.43 4.89
C PHE A 50 -8.06 -2.50 6.09
N ALA A 51 -8.77 -1.37 6.18
CA ALA A 51 -8.63 -0.45 7.30
C ALA A 51 -9.03 -1.12 8.63
N GLU A 52 -10.16 -1.83 8.65
CA GLU A 52 -10.62 -2.60 9.81
C GLU A 52 -9.59 -3.66 10.25
N ASP A 53 -9.02 -4.40 9.29
CA ASP A 53 -7.99 -5.40 9.57
C ASP A 53 -6.72 -4.78 10.18
N VAL A 54 -6.25 -3.64 9.65
CA VAL A 54 -5.09 -2.92 10.20
C VAL A 54 -5.36 -2.46 11.64
N VAL A 55 -6.57 -1.95 11.91
CA VAL A 55 -6.97 -1.56 13.27
C VAL A 55 -7.04 -2.78 14.19
N LEU A 56 -7.63 -3.89 13.74
CA LEU A 56 -7.70 -5.13 14.50
C LEU A 56 -6.30 -5.64 14.88
N LEU A 57 -5.36 -5.67 13.92
CA LEU A 57 -3.96 -6.05 14.18
C LEU A 57 -3.37 -5.18 15.29
N LYS A 58 -3.59 -3.87 15.25
CA LYS A 58 -3.09 -2.96 16.30
C LYS A 58 -3.74 -3.23 17.66
N LEU A 59 -5.05 -3.45 17.70
CA LEU A 59 -5.80 -3.72 18.92
C LEU A 59 -5.36 -5.02 19.61
N VAL A 60 -4.99 -6.04 18.85
CA VAL A 60 -4.48 -7.32 19.40
C VAL A 60 -2.98 -7.29 19.72
N GLY A 61 -2.34 -6.11 19.65
CA GLY A 61 -0.96 -5.89 20.08
C GLY A 61 0.10 -6.09 19.00
N ILE A 62 -0.26 -6.24 17.73
CA ILE A 62 0.67 -6.25 16.59
C ILE A 62 0.97 -4.81 16.17
N ASN A 63 2.15 -4.53 15.61
CA ASN A 63 2.53 -3.21 15.13
C ASN A 63 2.52 -3.19 13.59
N PRO A 64 1.37 -2.89 12.95
CA PRO A 64 1.30 -2.83 11.49
C PRO A 64 2.02 -1.59 10.94
N VAL A 65 2.76 -1.78 9.85
CA VAL A 65 3.35 -0.73 9.02
C VAL A 65 2.86 -0.96 7.59
N VAL A 66 2.05 -0.03 7.08
CA VAL A 66 1.48 -0.15 5.72
C VAL A 66 2.39 0.57 4.73
N VAL A 67 2.78 -0.14 3.67
CA VAL A 67 3.50 0.41 2.52
C VAL A 67 2.55 0.35 1.33
N HIS A 68 2.30 1.48 0.67
CA HIS A 68 1.37 1.53 -0.46
C HIS A 68 2.07 1.86 -1.78
N GLY A 69 1.36 1.65 -2.89
CA GLY A 69 1.70 2.23 -4.18
C GLY A 69 0.57 3.14 -4.65
N GLY A 70 0.44 3.34 -5.96
CA GLY A 70 -0.66 4.14 -6.53
C GLY A 70 -0.64 4.16 -8.05
N GLY A 71 -0.19 3.07 -8.69
CA GLY A 71 0.02 3.00 -10.15
C GLY A 71 -1.20 3.46 -10.97
N PRO A 72 -2.41 2.93 -10.71
CA PRO A 72 -3.63 3.35 -11.41
C PRO A 72 -3.99 4.83 -11.22
N GLN A 73 -3.81 5.36 -10.00
CA GLN A 73 -4.10 6.76 -9.67
C GLN A 73 -3.11 7.70 -10.39
N ILE A 74 -1.82 7.34 -10.41
CA ILE A 74 -0.78 8.06 -11.15
C ILE A 74 -1.14 8.11 -12.64
N GLU A 75 -1.52 6.98 -13.23
CA GLU A 75 -1.86 6.90 -14.65
C GLU A 75 -3.08 7.77 -14.99
N THR A 76 -4.07 7.80 -14.10
CA THR A 76 -5.27 8.62 -14.25
C THR A 76 -4.92 10.11 -14.25
N LEU A 77 -4.04 10.56 -13.35
CA LEU A 77 -3.62 11.96 -13.31
C LEU A 77 -2.73 12.32 -14.52
N LEU A 78 -1.78 11.47 -14.90
CA LEU A 78 -0.97 11.67 -16.12
C LEU A 78 -1.86 11.84 -17.36
N LYS A 79 -2.86 10.96 -17.53
CA LYS A 79 -3.80 11.05 -18.64
C LYS A 79 -4.59 12.36 -18.65
N ARG A 80 -5.02 12.85 -17.47
CA ARG A 80 -5.72 14.15 -17.34
C ARG A 80 -4.82 15.33 -17.74
N LEU A 81 -3.52 15.20 -17.53
CA LEU A 81 -2.51 16.19 -17.94
C LEU A 81 -2.06 16.00 -19.41
N GLY A 82 -2.68 15.09 -20.16
CA GLY A 82 -2.34 14.84 -21.56
C GLY A 82 -1.07 14.00 -21.76
N LYS A 83 -0.57 13.36 -20.71
CA LYS A 83 0.60 12.48 -20.73
C LYS A 83 0.23 11.01 -20.79
N GLN A 84 1.13 10.20 -21.31
CA GLN A 84 1.01 8.74 -21.29
C GLN A 84 2.13 8.13 -20.47
N GLY A 85 1.80 7.21 -19.57
CA GLY A 85 2.80 6.42 -18.87
C GLY A 85 3.58 5.53 -19.83
N GLN A 86 4.90 5.52 -19.69
CA GLN A 86 5.79 4.59 -20.38
C GLN A 86 6.39 3.62 -19.37
N PHE A 87 6.56 2.37 -19.80
CA PHE A 87 7.12 1.32 -18.96
C PHE A 87 8.21 0.53 -19.70
N VAL A 88 9.29 0.22 -19.00
CA VAL A 88 10.37 -0.65 -19.47
C VAL A 88 10.58 -1.72 -18.42
N GLN A 89 10.41 -3.00 -18.80
CA GLN A 89 10.58 -4.16 -17.91
C GLN A 89 9.85 -4.04 -16.56
N GLY A 90 8.62 -3.50 -16.59
CA GLY A 90 7.79 -3.30 -15.39
C GLY A 90 8.10 -2.03 -14.58
N MET A 91 9.16 -1.29 -14.93
CA MET A 91 9.49 0.00 -14.33
C MET A 91 8.85 1.14 -15.10
N ARG A 92 8.23 2.10 -14.39
CA ARG A 92 7.71 3.33 -15.00
C ARG A 92 8.87 4.23 -15.38
N VAL A 93 8.97 4.61 -16.64
CA VAL A 93 9.88 5.68 -17.07
C VAL A 93 9.38 6.98 -16.43
N THR A 94 10.23 7.61 -15.62
CA THR A 94 9.83 8.72 -14.76
C THR A 94 10.75 9.91 -15.00
N ASP A 95 10.36 10.83 -15.89
CA ASP A 95 11.03 12.11 -16.04
C ASP A 95 10.71 13.06 -14.86
N ALA A 96 11.29 14.27 -14.87
CA ALA A 96 11.12 15.22 -13.76
C ALA A 96 9.65 15.61 -13.53
N GLU A 97 8.90 15.87 -14.60
CA GLU A 97 7.49 16.26 -14.50
C GLU A 97 6.61 15.06 -14.10
N THR A 98 6.93 13.85 -14.57
CA THR A 98 6.28 12.62 -14.11
C THR A 98 6.55 12.37 -12.63
N MET A 99 7.75 12.67 -12.14
CA MET A 99 8.08 12.54 -10.72
C MET A 99 7.22 13.47 -9.85
N GLU A 100 7.01 14.72 -10.27
CA GLU A 100 6.11 15.65 -9.55
C GLU A 100 4.71 15.05 -9.40
N VAL A 101 4.16 14.51 -10.49
CA VAL A 101 2.84 13.83 -10.48
C VAL A 101 2.85 12.62 -9.55
N VAL A 102 3.91 11.81 -9.56
CA VAL A 102 4.06 10.65 -8.67
C VAL A 102 4.07 11.09 -7.21
N GLU A 103 4.80 12.15 -6.85
CA GLU A 103 4.87 12.67 -5.48
C GLU A 103 3.51 13.18 -5.00
N TRP A 104 2.79 13.94 -5.85
CA TRP A 104 1.46 14.44 -5.52
C TRP A 104 0.46 13.32 -5.28
N VAL A 105 0.40 12.33 -6.17
CA VAL A 105 -0.56 11.24 -6.05
C VAL A 105 -0.25 10.36 -4.84
N LEU A 106 1.02 9.96 -4.67
CA LEU A 106 1.37 9.04 -3.59
C LEU A 106 1.30 9.71 -2.23
N GLY A 107 1.88 10.89 -2.06
CA GLY A 107 1.93 11.57 -0.75
C GLY A 107 0.67 12.39 -0.44
N GLY A 108 0.08 13.04 -1.45
CA GLY A 108 -0.99 14.01 -1.28
C GLY A 108 -2.40 13.41 -1.36
N GLU A 109 -2.60 12.37 -2.17
CA GLU A 109 -3.93 11.75 -2.37
C GLU A 109 -3.97 10.39 -1.67
N VAL A 110 -3.27 9.40 -2.23
CA VAL A 110 -3.41 7.99 -1.83
C VAL A 110 -3.03 7.76 -0.37
N GLN A 111 -1.93 8.36 0.09
CA GLN A 111 -1.53 8.26 1.50
C GLN A 111 -2.61 8.85 2.42
N GLN A 112 -3.18 10.00 2.07
CA GLN A 112 -4.17 10.68 2.90
C GLN A 112 -5.47 9.89 2.96
N ASP A 113 -5.89 9.27 1.85
CA ASP A 113 -7.06 8.39 1.82
C ASP A 113 -6.88 7.18 2.76
N ILE A 114 -5.72 6.51 2.69
CA ILE A 114 -5.43 5.36 3.57
C ILE A 114 -5.42 5.78 5.05
N VAL A 115 -4.77 6.90 5.36
CA VAL A 115 -4.76 7.45 6.73
C VAL A 115 -6.17 7.78 7.19
N GLY A 116 -6.98 8.42 6.34
CA GLY A 116 -8.37 8.77 6.62
C GLY A 116 -9.24 7.54 6.89
N LEU A 117 -9.12 6.49 6.08
CA LEU A 117 -9.85 5.23 6.26
C LEU A 117 -9.48 4.53 7.57
N ILE A 118 -8.19 4.40 7.89
CA ILE A 118 -7.73 3.79 9.14
C ILE A 118 -8.21 4.60 10.36
N ASN A 119 -8.13 5.93 10.29
CA ASN A 119 -8.60 6.80 11.37
C ASN A 119 -10.13 6.71 11.53
N GLY A 120 -10.87 6.66 10.42
CA GLY A 120 -12.32 6.46 10.41
C GLY A 120 -12.75 5.13 11.02
N ALA A 121 -11.95 4.07 10.86
CA ALA A 121 -12.14 2.77 11.49
C ALA A 121 -11.73 2.73 12.99
N GLY A 122 -11.35 3.86 13.59
CA GLY A 122 -10.95 3.97 15.00
C GLY A 122 -9.46 3.79 15.27
N GLY A 123 -8.65 3.69 14.22
CA GLY A 123 -7.19 3.69 14.30
C GLY A 123 -6.59 5.07 14.52
N LYS A 124 -5.25 5.10 14.63
CA LYS A 124 -4.45 6.33 14.68
C LYS A 124 -3.26 6.17 13.74
N ALA A 125 -3.49 6.46 12.47
CA ALA A 125 -2.49 6.39 11.41
C ALA A 125 -1.78 7.72 11.22
N VAL A 126 -0.52 7.64 10.82
CA VAL A 126 0.31 8.76 10.38
C VAL A 126 0.92 8.37 9.03
N GLY A 127 0.75 9.23 8.04
CA GLY A 127 1.36 9.09 6.73
C GLY A 127 2.76 9.69 6.71
N LEU A 128 3.72 8.97 6.14
CA LEU A 128 5.10 9.42 5.96
C LEU A 128 5.60 9.01 4.58
N THR A 129 6.47 9.82 4.01
CA THR A 129 7.24 9.54 2.80
C THR A 129 8.67 9.20 3.19
N GLY A 130 9.46 8.71 2.22
CA GLY A 130 10.89 8.47 2.42
C GLY A 130 11.69 9.73 2.76
N ARG A 131 11.18 10.92 2.40
CA ARG A 131 11.84 12.21 2.66
C ARG A 131 11.69 12.66 4.11
N ASP A 132 10.60 12.26 4.77
CA ASP A 132 10.33 12.67 6.15
C ASP A 132 11.41 12.09 7.09
N GLY A 133 12.18 12.98 7.71
CA GLY A 133 13.32 12.61 8.54
C GLY A 133 14.45 11.88 7.78
N ALA A 134 14.48 11.98 6.45
CA ALA A 134 15.39 11.21 5.58
C ALA A 134 15.33 9.69 5.83
N MET A 135 14.12 9.18 6.08
CA MET A 135 13.86 7.78 6.43
C MET A 135 14.32 6.78 5.34
N ILE A 136 14.17 7.14 4.07
CA ILE A 136 14.60 6.32 2.94
C ILE A 136 15.50 7.16 2.04
N ARG A 137 16.68 6.62 1.73
CA ARG A 137 17.59 7.16 0.73
C ARG A 137 17.56 6.24 -0.49
N ALA A 138 17.66 6.84 -1.66
CA ALA A 138 17.69 6.10 -2.91
C ALA A 138 18.86 6.57 -3.78
N ARG A 139 19.37 5.65 -4.60
CA ARG A 139 20.28 5.94 -5.71
C ARG A 139 19.58 5.62 -7.03
N LYS A 140 19.93 6.32 -8.10
CA LYS A 140 19.37 6.05 -9.44
C LYS A 140 19.55 4.57 -9.82
N LEU A 141 18.47 3.94 -10.25
CA LEU A 141 18.45 2.57 -10.72
C LEU A 141 19.20 2.48 -12.06
N ARG A 142 20.09 1.49 -12.17
CA ARG A 142 20.67 1.09 -13.45
C ARG A 142 19.97 -0.18 -13.91
N LEU A 143 19.02 -0.03 -14.84
CA LEU A 143 18.19 -1.15 -15.28
C LEU A 143 18.86 -1.86 -16.46
N ALA A 144 19.54 -2.97 -16.19
CA ALA A 144 20.08 -3.82 -17.24
C ALA A 144 18.96 -4.49 -18.05
N ASP A 145 19.17 -4.59 -19.37
CA ASP A 145 18.25 -5.28 -20.25
C ASP A 145 18.21 -6.80 -19.94
N GLN A 146 17.01 -7.36 -19.91
CA GLN A 146 16.79 -8.78 -19.57
C GLN A 146 17.36 -9.75 -20.61
N GLN A 147 17.49 -9.33 -21.86
CA GLN A 147 17.92 -10.16 -22.99
C GLN A 147 19.39 -9.90 -23.34
N ASN A 148 19.88 -8.69 -23.09
CA ASN A 148 21.27 -8.30 -23.29
C ASN A 148 21.83 -7.52 -22.10
N PRO A 149 22.50 -8.18 -21.13
CA PRO A 149 23.05 -7.52 -19.94
C PRO A 149 24.08 -6.41 -20.20
N ALA A 150 24.61 -6.29 -21.43
CA ALA A 150 25.51 -5.20 -21.81
C ALA A 150 24.78 -3.89 -22.16
N LEU A 151 23.45 -3.92 -22.27
CA LEU A 151 22.60 -2.75 -22.53
C LEU A 151 21.90 -2.33 -21.24
N GLU A 152 21.83 -1.02 -21.00
CA GLU A 152 21.09 -0.42 -19.88
C GLU A 152 19.96 0.47 -20.39
N HIS A 153 18.82 0.41 -19.72
CA HIS A 153 17.67 1.30 -19.95
C HIS A 153 17.69 2.46 -18.96
N ASP A 154 17.63 3.70 -19.46
CA ASP A 154 17.39 4.85 -18.61
C ASP A 154 15.88 5.01 -18.35
N VAL A 155 15.47 4.67 -17.14
CA VAL A 155 14.08 4.81 -16.68
C VAL A 155 13.84 6.13 -15.92
N GLY A 156 14.79 7.06 -15.96
CA GLY A 156 14.67 8.38 -15.34
C GLY A 156 14.88 8.34 -13.82
N GLN A 157 14.02 9.02 -13.06
CA GLN A 157 14.08 9.20 -11.61
C GLN A 157 13.56 7.97 -10.83
N VAL A 158 13.92 6.77 -11.27
CA VAL A 158 13.67 5.52 -10.54
C VAL A 158 14.92 5.14 -9.76
N GLY A 159 14.77 4.57 -8.56
CA GLY A 159 15.91 4.29 -7.69
C GLY A 159 15.81 3.02 -6.85
N ASP A 160 16.98 2.52 -6.47
CA ASP A 160 17.17 1.48 -5.45
C ASP A 160 17.37 2.12 -4.08
N ILE A 161 16.83 1.49 -3.04
CA ILE A 161 17.04 1.89 -1.64
C ILE A 161 18.51 1.64 -1.25
N VAL A 162 19.12 2.58 -0.51
CA VAL A 162 20.51 2.52 0.00
C VAL A 162 20.62 2.79 1.49
#